data_AF-A0A2V8BWF9-F1
#
_entry.id   AF-A0A2V8BWF9-F1
#
_cell.length_a   1.000
_cell.length_b   1.000
_cell.length_c   1.000
_cell.angle_alpha   90.00
_cell.angle_beta   90.00
_cell.angle_gamma   90.00
#
_symmetry.space_group_name_H-M   'P 1'
#
loop_
_entity.id
_entity.type
_entity.pdbx_description
1 polymer ?
#
loop_
_entity_poly.entity_id
_entity_poly.type
_entity_poly.pdbx_seq_one_letter_code
_entity_poly.pdbx_strand_id
1 'polypeptide(L)'
;MAAGPRSRSVPEPFPIVSERERTGPTMTPDREADLELLLRRVIREEAGVTPVAPADKWRGGTLVLRPGSPGLQEKTWPIETFFHKVVMLRNRLRTMEQQINSAELPDDVKVRLQGYISGCYGTLTSFNVLFAEEEDQFKGAGGD
;
A
#
# COMPACT_ATOMS: atom_id res chain seq x y z
N MET A 1 60.14 -8.34 -19.58
CA MET A 1 59.02 -9.32 -19.61
C MET A 1 57.80 -8.63 -19.01
N ALA A 2 56.68 -8.68 -19.72
CA ALA A 2 55.45 -7.92 -19.47
C ALA A 2 54.62 -8.46 -18.30
N ALA A 3 53.80 -7.58 -17.71
CA ALA A 3 52.89 -7.84 -16.60
C ALA A 3 51.74 -8.80 -16.96
N GLY A 4 51.29 -9.61 -15.99
CA GLY A 4 49.98 -10.25 -16.03
C GLY A 4 49.11 -9.70 -14.90
N PRO A 5 47.92 -9.12 -15.18
CA PRO A 5 47.04 -8.64 -14.13
C PRO A 5 46.40 -9.83 -13.41
N ARG A 6 46.40 -9.81 -12.07
CA ARG A 6 45.63 -10.78 -11.27
C ARG A 6 44.15 -10.48 -11.45
N SER A 7 43.43 -11.37 -12.14
CA SER A 7 41.97 -11.32 -12.24
C SER A 7 41.38 -11.52 -10.84
N ARG A 8 40.74 -10.47 -10.30
CA ARG A 8 39.84 -10.63 -9.14
C ARG A 8 38.60 -11.37 -9.63
N SER A 9 38.37 -12.58 -9.13
CA SER A 9 37.11 -13.29 -9.29
C SER A 9 36.01 -12.48 -8.62
N VAL A 10 35.06 -11.97 -9.41
CA VAL A 10 33.82 -11.39 -8.89
C VAL A 10 33.00 -12.56 -8.31
N PRO A 11 32.54 -12.51 -7.04
CA PRO A 11 31.62 -13.51 -6.53
C PRO A 11 30.32 -13.43 -7.34
N GLU A 12 29.88 -14.53 -7.94
CA GLU A 12 28.58 -14.56 -8.59
C GLU A 12 27.49 -14.27 -7.55
N PRO A 13 26.51 -13.40 -7.86
CA PRO A 13 25.40 -13.15 -6.96
C PRO A 13 24.63 -14.45 -6.77
N PHE A 14 24.33 -14.79 -5.50
CA PHE A 14 23.55 -15.98 -5.20
C PHE A 14 22.22 -15.92 -5.95
N PRO A 15 21.82 -17.02 -6.62
CA PRO A 15 20.52 -17.08 -7.25
C PRO A 15 19.44 -16.87 -6.19
N ILE A 16 18.53 -15.93 -6.45
CA ILE A 16 17.48 -15.49 -5.52
C ILE A 16 16.50 -16.64 -5.19
N VAL A 17 16.53 -17.71 -5.97
CA VAL A 17 15.59 -18.83 -5.90
C VAL A 17 16.38 -20.15 -6.01
N SER A 18 16.17 -21.05 -5.06
CA SER A 18 16.83 -22.36 -5.01
C SER A 18 16.24 -23.32 -6.06
N GLU A 19 17.02 -24.27 -6.58
CA GLU A 19 16.50 -25.29 -7.52
C GLU A 19 15.34 -26.11 -6.95
N ARG A 20 15.25 -26.22 -5.61
CA ARG A 20 14.13 -26.87 -4.91
C ARG A 20 12.80 -26.15 -5.09
N GLU A 21 12.80 -24.83 -5.32
CA GLU A 21 11.58 -24.05 -5.55
C GLU A 21 11.08 -24.16 -7.00
N ARG A 22 11.91 -24.71 -7.91
CA ARG A 22 11.60 -24.86 -9.34
C ARG A 22 10.82 -26.15 -9.67
N THR A 23 10.68 -27.07 -8.71
CA THR A 23 10.03 -28.38 -8.88
C THR A 23 8.89 -28.57 -7.88
N GLY A 24 7.86 -27.72 -7.99
CA GLY A 24 6.55 -27.97 -7.38
C GLY A 24 5.67 -28.85 -8.27
N PRO A 25 4.64 -29.52 -7.74
CA PRO A 25 3.70 -30.31 -8.54
C PRO A 25 3.02 -29.42 -9.59
N THR A 26 2.88 -29.92 -10.82
CA THR A 26 2.12 -29.24 -11.90
C THR A 26 0.69 -29.00 -11.41
N MET A 27 0.33 -27.74 -11.19
CA MET A 27 -1.00 -27.37 -10.74
C MET A 27 -2.00 -27.37 -11.90
N THR A 28 -3.24 -27.69 -11.57
CA THR A 28 -4.39 -27.66 -12.48
C THR A 28 -4.78 -26.20 -12.82
N PRO A 29 -5.19 -25.91 -14.06
CA PRO A 29 -5.34 -24.55 -14.59
C PRO A 29 -6.33 -23.65 -13.82
N ASP A 30 -7.37 -24.21 -13.20
CA ASP A 30 -8.34 -23.44 -12.40
C ASP A 30 -7.73 -22.80 -11.13
N ARG A 31 -6.68 -23.41 -10.56
CA ARG A 31 -5.99 -22.87 -9.38
C ARG A 31 -4.94 -21.83 -9.72
N GLU A 32 -4.47 -21.78 -10.97
CA GLU A 32 -3.47 -20.80 -11.41
C GLU A 32 -4.07 -19.40 -11.45
N ALA A 33 -5.28 -19.23 -11.99
CA ALA A 33 -5.92 -17.92 -12.06
C ALA A 33 -6.17 -17.33 -10.65
N ASP A 34 -6.72 -18.12 -9.73
CA ASP A 34 -7.00 -17.66 -8.36
C ASP A 34 -5.72 -17.40 -7.57
N LEU A 35 -4.70 -18.27 -7.69
CA LEU A 35 -3.44 -18.06 -6.98
C LEU A 35 -2.64 -16.90 -7.58
N GLU A 36 -2.64 -16.73 -8.89
CA GLU A 36 -2.01 -15.60 -9.59
C GLU A 36 -2.70 -14.28 -9.24
N LEU A 37 -4.03 -14.26 -9.17
CA LEU A 37 -4.80 -13.09 -8.73
C LEU A 37 -4.48 -12.75 -7.27
N LEU A 38 -4.39 -13.77 -6.40
CA LEU A 38 -4.09 -13.61 -4.98
C LEU A 38 -2.64 -13.16 -4.76
N LEU A 39 -1.66 -13.75 -5.45
CA LEU A 39 -0.25 -13.32 -5.44
C LEU A 39 -0.09 -11.91 -6.00
N ARG A 40 -0.72 -11.58 -7.14
CA ARG A 40 -0.69 -10.22 -7.68
C ARG A 40 -1.37 -9.24 -6.76
N ARG A 41 -2.42 -9.63 -6.04
CA ARG A 41 -3.08 -8.79 -5.03
C ARG A 41 -2.17 -8.55 -3.83
N VAL A 42 -1.54 -9.59 -3.29
CA VAL A 42 -0.60 -9.49 -2.17
C VAL A 42 0.63 -8.66 -2.57
N ILE A 43 1.23 -8.92 -3.73
CA ILE A 43 2.35 -8.13 -4.25
C ILE A 43 1.93 -6.68 -4.48
N ARG A 44 0.71 -6.43 -4.98
CA ARG A 44 0.17 -5.08 -5.13
C ARG A 44 -0.11 -4.40 -3.79
N GLU A 45 -0.59 -5.13 -2.80
CA GLU A 45 -0.84 -4.58 -1.46
C GLU A 45 0.49 -4.23 -0.76
N GLU A 46 1.51 -5.08 -0.89
CA GLU A 46 2.85 -4.89 -0.30
C GLU A 46 3.74 -3.90 -1.09
N ALA A 47 3.61 -3.85 -2.42
CA ALA A 47 4.32 -2.90 -3.28
C ALA A 47 3.61 -1.53 -3.37
N GLY A 48 2.43 -1.39 -2.78
CA GLY A 48 1.68 -0.15 -2.88
C GLY A 48 1.17 0.13 -4.31
N VAL A 49 0.47 -0.82 -4.90
CA VAL A 49 -0.20 -0.69 -6.20
C VAL A 49 -1.63 -1.19 -6.02
N THR A 50 -2.42 -0.49 -5.20
CA THR A 50 -3.84 -0.82 -5.02
C THR A 50 -4.60 -0.40 -6.30
N PRO A 51 -5.53 -1.21 -6.84
CA PRO A 51 -6.26 -0.89 -8.07
C PRO A 51 -7.26 0.26 -7.94
N VAL A 52 -7.38 0.87 -6.75
CA VAL A 52 -8.22 2.04 -6.55
C VAL A 52 -7.59 3.20 -7.33
N ALA A 53 -8.30 3.68 -8.34
CA ALA A 53 -7.94 4.87 -9.09
C ALA A 53 -8.54 6.12 -8.41
N PRO A 54 -7.86 7.28 -8.47
CA PRO A 54 -8.47 8.51 -8.02
C PRO A 54 -9.67 8.87 -8.93
N ALA A 55 -10.58 9.68 -8.39
CA ALA A 55 -11.71 10.22 -9.14
C ALA A 55 -11.23 10.89 -10.45
N ASP A 56 -12.00 10.77 -11.52
CA ASP A 56 -11.60 11.17 -12.87
C ASP A 56 -11.05 12.59 -12.95
N LYS A 57 -11.66 13.52 -12.20
CA LYS A 57 -11.24 14.94 -12.13
C LYS A 57 -9.81 15.16 -11.61
N TRP A 58 -9.21 14.17 -10.96
CA TRP A 58 -7.85 14.24 -10.42
C TRP A 58 -6.85 13.44 -11.24
N ARG A 59 -7.26 12.56 -12.15
CA ARG A 59 -6.32 11.69 -12.90
C ARG A 59 -5.34 12.49 -13.74
N GLY A 60 -4.06 12.12 -13.70
CA GLY A 60 -2.96 12.82 -14.38
C GLY A 60 -2.63 14.17 -13.76
N GLY A 61 -3.22 14.51 -12.62
CA GLY A 61 -2.99 15.77 -11.92
C GLY A 61 -1.71 15.79 -11.10
N THR A 62 -1.44 16.93 -10.49
CA THR A 62 -0.30 17.12 -9.60
C THR A 62 -0.73 17.75 -8.28
N LEU A 63 -0.23 17.23 -7.16
CA LEU A 63 -0.33 17.92 -5.88
C LEU A 63 0.83 18.91 -5.78
N VAL A 64 0.51 20.16 -5.45
CA VAL A 64 1.47 21.25 -5.30
C VAL A 64 1.44 21.72 -3.85
N LEU A 65 2.56 21.58 -3.13
CA LEU A 65 2.73 22.21 -1.83
C LEU A 65 3.41 23.55 -2.01
N ARG A 66 2.65 24.59 -1.70
CA ARG A 66 3.12 25.98 -1.69
C ARG A 66 3.61 26.35 -0.31
N PRO A 67 4.89 26.73 -0.15
CA PRO A 67 5.38 27.28 1.10
C PRO A 67 4.65 28.57 1.44
N GLY A 68 4.31 28.78 2.72
CA GLY A 68 3.74 30.05 3.18
C GLY A 68 4.75 31.20 3.24
N SER A 69 6.04 30.89 3.20
CA SER A 69 7.13 31.88 3.23
C SER A 69 7.56 32.28 1.82
N PRO A 70 7.80 33.58 1.57
CA PRO A 70 8.25 34.05 0.25
C PRO A 70 9.65 33.52 -0.10
N GLY A 71 9.89 33.28 -1.38
CA GLY A 71 11.19 32.89 -1.92
C GLY A 71 11.53 31.39 -1.86
N LEU A 72 10.65 30.55 -1.31
CA LEU A 72 10.82 29.10 -1.30
C LEU A 72 10.14 28.45 -2.53
N GLN A 73 10.77 27.40 -3.06
CA GLN A 73 10.22 26.66 -4.20
C GLN A 73 9.04 25.77 -3.78
N GLU A 74 8.05 25.69 -4.66
CA GLU A 74 6.95 24.74 -4.54
C GLU A 74 7.48 23.30 -4.63
N LYS A 75 6.87 22.41 -3.87
CA LYS A 75 7.14 20.98 -3.98
C LYS A 75 5.97 20.31 -4.67
N THR A 76 6.23 19.71 -5.82
CA THR A 76 5.20 19.11 -6.67
C THR A 76 5.41 17.62 -6.78
N TRP A 77 4.31 16.86 -6.82
CA TRP A 77 4.34 15.43 -7.10
C TRP A 77 3.06 14.98 -7.84
N PRO A 78 3.11 13.87 -8.58
CA PRO A 78 1.91 13.28 -9.17
C PRO A 78 0.87 12.99 -8.10
N ILE A 79 -0.39 13.35 -8.36
CA ILE A 79 -1.47 13.16 -7.40
C ILE A 79 -1.71 11.68 -7.08
N GLU A 80 -1.44 10.78 -8.03
CA GLU A 80 -1.50 9.34 -7.85
C GLU A 80 -0.55 8.87 -6.75
N THR A 81 0.64 9.46 -6.65
CA THR A 81 1.60 9.14 -5.58
C THR A 81 1.02 9.47 -4.21
N PHE A 82 0.34 10.61 -4.09
CA PHE A 82 -0.30 11.01 -2.85
C PHE A 82 -1.51 10.14 -2.54
N PHE A 83 -2.39 9.95 -3.53
CA PHE A 83 -3.58 9.13 -3.40
C PHE A 83 -3.24 7.70 -2.98
N HIS A 84 -2.21 7.13 -3.59
CA HIS A 84 -1.74 5.81 -3.24
C HIS A 84 -1.34 5.69 -1.76
N LYS A 85 -0.69 6.72 -1.19
CA LYS A 85 -0.39 6.78 0.25
C LYS A 85 -1.65 6.85 1.11
N VAL A 86 -2.66 7.60 0.69
CA VAL A 86 -3.96 7.65 1.37
C VAL A 86 -4.62 6.27 1.40
N VAL A 87 -4.62 5.56 0.26
CA VAL A 87 -5.15 4.20 0.15
C VAL A 87 -4.36 3.21 1.02
N MET A 88 -3.03 3.31 1.08
CA MET A 88 -2.22 2.47 1.98
C MET A 88 -2.60 2.67 3.45
N LEU A 89 -2.81 3.93 3.88
CA LEU A 89 -3.22 4.22 5.25
C LEU A 89 -4.58 3.61 5.58
N ARG A 90 -5.56 3.72 4.66
CA ARG A 90 -6.87 3.07 4.78
C ARG A 90 -6.74 1.57 4.99
N ASN A 91 -5.95 0.90 4.14
CA ASN A 91 -5.80 -0.55 4.20
C ASN A 91 -5.15 -0.99 5.52
N ARG A 92 -4.15 -0.25 6.01
CA ARG A 92 -3.51 -0.51 7.31
C ARG A 92 -4.47 -0.35 8.49
N LEU A 93 -5.28 0.71 8.49
CA LEU A 93 -6.31 0.90 9.53
C LEU A 93 -7.33 -0.23 9.52
N ARG A 94 -7.78 -0.66 8.33
CA ARG A 94 -8.71 -1.78 8.20
C ARG A 94 -8.13 -3.09 8.72
N THR A 95 -6.88 -3.39 8.40
CA THR A 95 -6.18 -4.56 8.95
C THR A 95 -6.05 -4.47 10.47
N MET A 96 -5.69 -3.30 11.00
CA MET A 96 -5.59 -3.08 12.45
C MET A 96 -6.93 -3.31 13.16
N GLU A 97 -8.02 -2.81 12.59
CA GLU A 97 -9.38 -3.03 13.10
C GLU A 97 -9.75 -4.52 13.14
N GLN A 98 -9.47 -5.25 12.05
CA GLN A 98 -9.69 -6.70 11.98
C GLN A 98 -8.88 -7.47 13.03
N GLN A 99 -7.62 -7.07 13.25
CA GLN A 99 -6.76 -7.66 14.28
C GLN A 99 -7.33 -7.41 15.69
N ILE A 100 -7.79 -6.20 16.00
CA ILE A 100 -8.39 -5.87 17.30
C ILE A 100 -9.69 -6.65 17.53
N ASN A 101 -10.52 -6.78 16.49
CA ASN A 101 -11.77 -7.54 16.59
C ASN A 101 -11.52 -9.03 16.91
N SER A 102 -10.44 -9.59 16.36
CA SER A 102 -10.06 -11.00 16.54
C SER A 102 -9.21 -11.24 17.80
N ALA A 103 -8.67 -10.20 18.43
CA ALA A 103 -7.81 -10.34 19.60
C ALA A 103 -8.61 -10.70 20.86
N GLU A 104 -8.04 -11.51 21.75
CA GLU A 104 -8.59 -11.74 23.09
C GLU A 104 -8.14 -10.61 24.03
N LEU A 105 -8.94 -9.55 24.08
CA LEU A 105 -8.71 -8.37 24.90
C LEU A 105 -9.94 -8.09 25.78
N PRO A 106 -9.76 -7.48 26.97
CA PRO A 106 -10.89 -6.97 27.76
C PRO A 106 -11.79 -6.03 26.95
N ASP A 107 -13.10 -6.12 27.17
CA ASP A 107 -14.10 -5.39 26.37
C ASP A 107 -13.91 -3.87 26.42
N ASP A 108 -13.57 -3.31 27.59
CA ASP A 108 -13.30 -1.89 27.77
C ASP A 108 -12.10 -1.41 26.94
N VAL A 109 -11.06 -2.24 26.84
CA VAL A 109 -9.88 -1.97 26.03
C VAL A 109 -10.22 -2.05 24.54
N LYS A 110 -10.99 -3.06 24.11
CA LYS A 110 -11.45 -3.17 22.71
C LYS A 110 -12.23 -1.95 22.28
N VAL A 111 -13.24 -1.56 23.07
CA VAL A 111 -14.08 -0.38 22.78
C VAL A 111 -13.22 0.87 22.66
N ARG A 112 -12.27 1.08 23.56
CA ARG A 112 -11.36 2.24 23.50
C ARG A 112 -10.51 2.24 22.22
N LEU A 113 -9.92 1.10 21.83
CA LEU A 113 -9.10 1.00 20.61
C LEU A 113 -9.94 1.19 19.34
N GLN A 114 -11.12 0.57 19.28
CA GLN A 114 -12.07 0.77 18.19
C GLN A 114 -12.51 2.25 18.08
N GLY A 115 -12.69 2.92 19.22
CA GLY A 115 -12.95 4.37 19.26
C GLY A 115 -11.80 5.20 18.65
N TYR A 116 -10.55 4.88 18.97
CA TYR A 116 -9.40 5.56 18.34
C TYR A 116 -9.34 5.33 16.82
N ILE A 117 -9.55 4.09 16.36
CA ILE A 117 -9.59 3.78 14.92
C ILE A 117 -10.72 4.54 14.23
N SER A 118 -11.91 4.57 14.83
CA SER A 118 -13.05 5.34 14.31
C SER A 118 -12.74 6.83 14.22
N GLY A 119 -12.01 7.37 15.21
CA GLY A 119 -11.50 8.74 15.19
C GLY A 119 -10.51 8.98 14.05
N CYS A 120 -9.58 8.04 13.79
CA CYS A 120 -8.68 8.11 12.64
C CYS A 120 -9.44 8.10 11.31
N TYR A 121 -10.45 7.25 11.15
CA TYR A 121 -11.28 7.29 9.95
C TYR A 121 -12.00 8.63 9.78
N GLY A 122 -12.52 9.19 10.89
CA GLY A 122 -13.15 10.51 10.91
C GLY A 122 -12.23 11.63 10.39
N THR A 123 -10.97 11.68 10.83
CA THR A 123 -10.03 12.73 10.38
C THR A 123 -9.64 12.56 8.90
N LEU A 124 -9.64 11.34 8.40
CA LEU A 124 -9.28 11.02 7.01
C LEU A 124 -10.43 11.28 6.01
N THR A 125 -11.66 11.49 6.47
CA THR A 125 -12.82 11.81 5.59
C THR A 125 -12.59 13.04 4.70
N SER A 126 -11.73 13.98 5.11
CA SER A 126 -11.34 15.14 4.29
C SER A 126 -10.70 14.74 2.95
N PHE A 127 -10.14 13.52 2.85
CA PHE A 127 -9.56 12.99 1.63
C PHE A 127 -10.57 12.25 0.74
N ASN A 128 -11.83 12.10 1.15
CA ASN A 128 -12.87 11.39 0.37
C ASN A 128 -13.08 11.96 -1.03
N VAL A 129 -12.81 13.26 -1.22
CA VAL A 129 -12.89 13.94 -2.52
C VAL A 129 -11.96 13.33 -3.60
N LEU A 130 -10.95 12.56 -3.19
CA LEU A 130 -10.01 11.90 -4.09
C LEU A 130 -10.52 10.56 -4.63
N PHE A 131 -11.51 9.95 -3.97
CA PHE A 131 -12.02 8.64 -4.35
C PHE A 131 -13.12 8.76 -5.39
N ALA A 132 -13.14 7.83 -6.35
CA ALA A 132 -14.20 7.72 -7.35
C ALA A 132 -15.46 7.10 -6.75
N GLU A 133 -15.30 6.00 -6.02
CA GLU A 133 -16.38 5.20 -5.47
C GLU A 133 -16.59 5.48 -3.98
N GLU A 134 -17.84 5.53 -3.52
CA GLU A 134 -18.18 5.73 -2.11
C GLU A 134 -17.78 4.56 -1.21
N GLU A 135 -17.74 3.34 -1.76
CA GLU A 135 -17.31 2.14 -1.02
C GLU A 135 -15.83 2.19 -0.62
N ASP A 136 -15.03 2.95 -1.36
CA ASP A 136 -13.61 3.13 -1.10
C ASP A 136 -13.31 4.27 -0.13
N GLN A 137 -14.29 5.11 0.18
CA GLN A 137 -14.14 6.28 1.04
C GLN A 137 -13.96 5.91 2.51
N PHE A 138 -13.35 6.81 3.26
CA PHE A 138 -13.30 6.72 4.71
C PHE A 138 -14.68 7.00 5.31
N LYS A 139 -15.11 6.18 6.27
CA LYS A 139 -16.36 6.36 7.01
C LYS A 139 -16.03 6.61 8.48
N GLY A 140 -16.28 7.84 8.94
CA GLY A 140 -16.12 8.20 10.35
C GLY A 140 -17.42 8.01 11.13
N ALA A 141 -17.32 8.03 12.46
CA ALA A 141 -18.47 7.91 13.36
C ALA A 141 -19.38 9.17 13.42
N GLY A 142 -19.05 10.23 12.66
CA GLY A 142 -19.71 11.55 12.75
C GLY A 142 -20.64 11.90 11.58
N GLY A 143 -21.08 10.92 10.79
CA GLY A 143 -22.00 11.14 9.66
C GLY A 143 -23.43 10.71 9.97
N ASP A 144 -24.17 11.60 10.63
CA ASP A 144 -25.52 11.98 10.21
C ASP A 144 -25.39 13.24 9.31
#